data_AF-A0A4Q7YGK3-F1
#
_entry.id   AF-A0A4Q7YGK3-F1
#
_cell.length_a   1.000
_cell.length_b   1.000
_cell.length_c   1.000
_cell.angle_alpha   90.00
_cell.angle_beta   90.00
_cell.angle_gamma   90.00
#
_symmetry.space_group_name_H-M   'P 1'
#
loop_
_entity.id
_entity.type
_entity.pdbx_description
1 polymer ?
#
loop_
_entity_poly.entity_id
_entity_poly.type
_entity_poly.pdbx_seq_one_letter_code
_entity_poly.pdbx_strand_id
1 'polypeptide(L)'
;MDIPRICNACVEERHYACGAKWCVCPHPRKALPLCRKCGKELHAATNRYCHECGTRRIRNFFKWTACGIGVLIAIICTAAIFDSSIRVTAPPPMPGHTSKPEGQMRPATFDEMAAVIKVCGKPASNRPKELNAGAGSEGRALIYSKFKTELWFYRGLDSTQWMLFSAFPQKGDDVLEVNELHTRMPCTKNISYHNDFIDAAAAATDKSASTPIPKGLEQKQVEAAAEAEKKKKAVEELHWQLAVVAARSLREAMRNPDSFKLVSAYFTDDGAVC
;
A
#
# COMPACT_ATOMS: atom_id res chain seq x y z
N MET A 1 30.90 46.26 20.94
CA MET A 1 29.45 46.21 21.24
C MET A 1 28.97 44.81 20.89
N ASP A 2 28.86 43.94 21.88
CA ASP A 2 28.45 42.53 21.69
C ASP A 2 26.93 42.44 21.57
N ILE A 3 26.46 41.93 20.43
CA ILE A 3 25.04 41.68 20.19
C ILE A 3 24.66 40.38 20.90
N PRO A 4 23.74 40.38 21.88
CA PRO A 4 23.34 39.17 22.59
C PRO A 4 22.64 38.21 21.62
N ARG A 5 23.17 36.99 21.49
CA ARG A 5 22.58 35.92 20.66
C ARG A 5 21.42 35.25 21.41
N ILE A 6 20.21 35.44 20.91
CA ILE A 6 19.02 34.73 21.37
C ILE A 6 19.07 33.29 20.87
N CYS A 7 18.69 32.34 21.72
CA CYS A 7 18.58 30.91 21.40
C CYS A 7 17.44 30.67 20.38
N ASN A 8 17.71 29.97 19.27
CA ASN A 8 16.69 29.66 18.25
C ASN A 8 15.50 28.86 18.81
N ALA A 9 15.69 28.03 19.85
CA ALA A 9 14.57 27.30 20.46
C ALA A 9 13.54 28.23 21.13
N CYS A 10 13.98 29.41 21.60
CA CYS A 10 13.08 30.42 22.17
C CYS A 10 12.32 31.22 21.10
N VAL A 11 12.73 31.14 19.84
CA VAL A 11 12.07 31.86 18.72
C VAL A 11 10.94 31.01 18.13
N GLU A 12 11.05 29.69 18.18
CA GLU A 12 10.10 28.77 17.56
C GLU A 12 8.85 28.51 18.43
N GLU A 13 9.03 28.49 19.75
CA GLU A 13 7.91 28.48 20.69
C GLU A 13 7.48 29.93 20.97
N ARG A 14 6.34 30.37 20.43
CA ARG A 14 5.79 31.74 20.56
C ARG A 14 5.38 32.13 21.99
N HIS A 15 6.20 31.88 22.99
CA HIS A 15 6.02 32.41 24.34
C HIS A 15 6.72 33.77 24.46
N TYR A 16 6.08 34.80 23.90
CA TYR A 16 6.40 36.19 24.20
C TYR A 16 5.89 36.53 25.60
N ALA A 17 6.68 36.23 26.63
CA ALA A 17 6.76 37.01 27.87
C ALA A 17 7.72 36.33 28.86
N CYS A 18 8.95 36.84 28.93
CA CYS A 18 9.67 36.83 30.20
C CYS A 18 10.22 38.24 30.41
N GLY A 19 9.56 38.97 31.31
CA GLY A 19 9.99 40.30 31.72
C GLY A 19 11.36 40.25 32.38
N ALA A 20 12.31 41.01 31.82
CA ALA A 20 13.52 41.59 32.43
C ALA A 20 14.48 40.72 33.27
N LYS A 21 14.22 39.44 33.51
CA LYS A 21 15.15 38.51 34.17
C LYS A 21 15.56 37.42 33.20
N TRP A 22 16.84 37.44 32.84
CA TRP A 22 17.52 36.48 31.98
C TRP A 22 17.15 35.03 32.36
N CYS A 23 16.32 34.39 31.54
CA CYS A 23 16.03 32.97 31.69
C CYS A 23 17.30 32.18 31.37
N VAL A 24 17.86 31.52 32.39
CA VAL A 24 18.86 30.47 32.19
C VAL A 24 18.13 29.33 31.48
N CYS A 25 18.37 29.13 30.17
CA CYS A 25 17.82 28.00 29.44
C CYS A 25 18.24 26.70 30.14
N PRO A 26 17.30 25.89 30.67
CA PRO A 26 17.64 24.64 31.37
C PRO A 26 18.00 23.50 30.40
N HIS A 27 18.06 23.76 29.09
CA HIS A 27 18.51 22.75 28.14
C HIS A 27 20.03 22.60 28.20
N PRO A 28 20.56 21.42 28.54
CA PRO A 28 21.99 21.17 28.44
C PRO A 28 22.40 21.44 27.00
N ARG A 29 23.34 22.37 26.80
CA ARG A 29 23.90 22.66 25.47
C ARG A 29 24.44 21.34 24.93
N LYS A 30 23.73 20.74 23.97
CA LYS A 30 24.23 19.58 23.25
C LYS A 30 25.51 20.05 22.56
N ALA A 31 26.66 19.51 22.99
CA ALA A 31 27.94 19.86 22.43
C ALA A 31 27.86 19.75 20.90
N LEU A 32 28.16 20.84 20.20
CA LEU A 32 28.13 20.83 18.74
C LEU A 32 29.18 19.83 18.24
N PRO A 33 28.85 19.00 17.24
CA PRO A 33 29.82 18.07 16.70
C PRO A 33 31.02 18.84 16.13
N LEU A 34 32.22 18.45 16.55
CA LEU A 34 33.48 18.99 16.02
C LEU A 34 33.86 18.24 14.73
N CYS A 35 34.45 18.95 13.77
CA CYS A 35 34.98 18.33 12.56
C CYS A 35 36.20 17.47 12.90
N ARG A 36 36.19 16.19 12.50
CA ARG A 36 37.24 15.22 12.85
C ARG A 36 38.63 15.56 12.28
N LYS A 37 38.68 16.34 11.19
CA LYS A 37 39.95 16.76 10.57
C LYS A 37 40.52 18.05 11.14
N CYS A 38 39.69 19.10 11.28
CA CYS A 38 40.17 20.43 11.66
C CYS A 38 39.78 20.85 13.08
N GLY A 39 39.00 20.06 13.82
CA GLY A 39 38.61 20.34 15.20
C GLY A 39 37.64 21.51 15.38
N LYS A 40 37.20 22.19 14.31
CA LYS A 40 36.27 23.33 14.39
C LYS A 40 34.81 22.87 14.55
N GLU A 41 34.01 23.68 15.24
CA GLU A 41 32.58 23.46 15.45
C GLU A 41 31.80 23.54 14.13
N LEU A 42 30.95 22.55 13.88
CA LEU A 42 30.07 22.53 12.71
C LEU A 42 28.84 23.40 12.98
N HIS A 43 28.81 24.60 12.40
CA HIS A 43 27.62 25.43 12.34
C HIS A 43 26.55 24.73 11.45
N ALA A 44 25.48 24.27 12.09
CA ALA A 44 24.30 23.57 11.54
C ALA A 44 24.45 22.05 11.27
N ALA A 45 23.50 21.28 11.80
CA ALA A 45 23.40 19.83 11.62
C ALA A 45 23.11 19.38 10.17
N THR A 46 22.75 20.32 9.29
CA THR A 46 22.34 20.07 7.90
C THR A 46 23.48 20.19 6.89
N ASN A 47 24.61 20.81 7.23
CA ASN A 47 25.71 20.96 6.29
C ASN A 47 26.52 19.66 6.16
N ARG A 48 26.46 19.04 4.97
CA ARG A 48 27.19 17.79 4.65
C ARG A 48 28.71 17.97 4.51
N TYR A 49 29.18 19.20 4.48
CA TYR A 49 30.58 19.57 4.25
C TYR A 49 31.06 20.52 5.35
N CYS A 50 32.31 20.35 5.77
CA CYS A 50 32.97 21.34 6.61
C CYS A 50 33.42 22.52 5.74
N HIS A 51 32.97 23.74 6.04
CA HIS A 51 33.30 24.95 5.26
C HIS A 51 34.80 25.27 5.23
N GLU A 52 35.54 24.85 6.25
CA GLU A 52 36.96 25.18 6.41
C GLU A 52 37.89 24.23 5.64
N CYS A 53 37.64 22.92 5.73
CA CYS A 53 38.52 21.92 5.11
C CYS A 53 37.91 21.25 3.87
N GLY A 54 36.68 21.61 3.49
CA GLY A 54 35.96 21.04 2.34
C GLY A 54 35.64 19.54 2.43
N THR A 55 36.06 18.86 3.50
CA THR A 55 35.92 17.41 3.55
C THR A 55 34.47 17.00 3.83
N ARG A 56 33.98 16.11 2.97
CA ARG A 56 32.66 15.50 3.10
C ARG A 56 32.65 14.61 4.33
N ARG A 57 31.60 14.72 5.15
CA ARG A 57 31.38 13.80 6.28
C ARG A 57 30.99 12.43 5.73
N ILE A 58 31.97 11.65 5.27
CA ILE A 58 31.76 10.26 4.87
C ILE A 58 31.53 9.49 6.17
N ARG A 59 30.26 9.32 6.52
CA ARG A 59 29.88 8.41 7.60
C ARG A 59 30.33 7.02 7.12
N ASN A 60 31.31 6.41 7.79
CA ASN A 60 31.83 5.07 7.49
C ASN A 60 30.72 3.99 7.40
N PHE A 61 29.50 4.32 7.83
CA PHE A 61 28.27 3.55 7.67
C PHE A 61 28.04 3.03 6.24
N PHE A 62 28.34 3.83 5.20
CA PHE A 62 28.09 3.39 3.82
C PHE A 62 28.98 2.25 3.35
N LYS A 63 30.19 2.10 3.90
CA LYS A 63 31.07 0.98 3.54
C LYS A 63 30.57 -0.35 4.08
N TRP A 64 29.95 -0.34 5.27
CA TRP A 64 29.40 -1.55 5.88
C TRP A 64 28.08 -1.97 5.22
N THR A 65 27.22 -1.02 4.86
CA THR A 65 25.94 -1.33 4.20
C THR A 65 26.12 -1.84 2.77
N ALA A 66 27.11 -1.32 2.03
CA ALA A 66 27.40 -1.80 0.68
C ALA A 66 27.90 -3.26 0.67
N CYS A 67 28.73 -3.64 1.65
CA CYS A 67 29.19 -5.03 1.78
C CYS A 67 28.04 -5.98 2.15
N GLY A 68 27.17 -5.57 3.08
CA GLY A 68 26.03 -6.40 3.52
C GLY A 68 25.01 -6.67 2.42
N ILE A 69 24.68 -5.66 1.60
CA ILE A 69 23.72 -5.81 0.49
C ILE A 69 24.28 -6.73 -0.59
N GLY A 70 25.57 -6.63 -0.91
CA GLY A 70 26.21 -7.49 -1.91
C GLY A 70 26.16 -8.98 -1.54
N VAL A 71 26.40 -9.31 -0.26
CA VAL A 71 26.32 -10.70 0.23
C VAL A 71 24.88 -11.22 0.18
N LEU A 72 23.89 -10.39 0.53
CA LEU A 72 22.49 -10.78 0.51
C LEU A 72 22.00 -11.11 -0.91
N ILE A 73 22.37 -10.28 -1.90
CA ILE A 73 22.03 -10.51 -3.31
C ILE A 73 22.68 -11.80 -3.81
N ALA A 74 23.95 -12.06 -3.47
CA ALA A 74 24.63 -13.28 -3.87
C ALA A 74 23.93 -14.54 -3.33
N ILE A 75 23.47 -14.52 -2.06
CA ILE A 75 22.72 -15.63 -1.45
C ILE A 75 21.41 -15.89 -2.21
N ILE A 76 20.64 -14.84 -2.52
CA ILE A 76 19.36 -14.95 -3.25
C ILE A 76 19.59 -15.55 -4.64
N CYS A 77 20.62 -15.08 -5.37
CA CYS A 77 20.95 -15.62 -6.68
C CYS A 77 21.36 -17.09 -6.61
N THR A 78 22.13 -17.52 -5.60
CA THR A 78 22.49 -18.93 -5.46
C THR A 78 21.31 -19.84 -5.12
N ALA A 79 20.33 -19.35 -4.35
CA ALA A 79 19.12 -20.12 -4.04
C ALA A 79 18.24 -20.33 -5.28
N ALA A 80 18.11 -19.33 -6.14
CA ALA A 80 17.32 -19.43 -7.38
C ALA A 80 17.90 -20.44 -8.40
N ILE A 81 19.23 -20.60 -8.43
CA ILE A 81 19.90 -21.58 -9.32
C ILE A 81 19.72 -23.02 -8.82
N PHE A 82 19.59 -23.23 -7.50
CA PHE A 82 19.35 -24.57 -6.96
C PHE A 82 17.90 -25.04 -7.10
N ASP A 83 16.92 -24.12 -7.08
CA ASP A 83 15.50 -24.46 -7.24
C ASP A 83 15.15 -24.90 -8.67
N SER A 84 15.92 -24.45 -9.66
CA SER A 84 15.73 -24.80 -11.07
C SER A 84 16.21 -26.21 -11.44
N SER A 85 16.88 -26.94 -10.52
CA SER A 85 17.31 -28.34 -10.76
C SER A 85 16.35 -29.40 -10.21
N ILE A 86 15.22 -29.02 -9.59
CA ILE A 86 14.19 -29.98 -9.17
C ILE A 86 13.34 -30.36 -10.40
N ARG A 87 13.86 -31.35 -11.13
CA ARG A 87 13.17 -32.31 -12.01
C ARG A 87 11.78 -31.87 -12.48
N VAL A 88 11.74 -31.33 -13.70
CA VAL A 88 10.57 -31.42 -14.59
C VAL A 88 10.26 -32.90 -14.83
N THR A 89 9.45 -33.47 -13.94
CA THR A 89 8.78 -34.74 -14.21
C THR A 89 7.53 -34.36 -14.97
N ALA A 90 7.55 -34.57 -16.29
CA ALA A 90 6.40 -34.32 -17.14
C ALA A 90 5.16 -35.01 -16.53
N PRO A 91 4.08 -34.26 -16.21
CA PRO A 91 2.87 -34.88 -15.70
C PRO A 91 2.27 -35.77 -16.80
N PRO A 92 1.71 -36.94 -16.44
CA PRO A 92 1.01 -37.78 -17.41
C PRO A 92 -0.17 -37.01 -18.03
N PRO A 93 -0.52 -37.29 -19.30
CA PRO A 93 -1.66 -36.66 -19.96
C PRO A 93 -2.94 -36.99 -19.19
N MET A 94 -3.47 -36.02 -18.46
CA MET A 94 -4.74 -36.18 -17.77
C MET A 94 -5.88 -36.22 -18.80
N PRO A 95 -6.86 -37.13 -18.63
CA PRO A 95 -8.06 -37.14 -19.46
C PRO A 95 -8.82 -35.83 -19.27
N GLY A 96 -9.40 -35.34 -20.36
CA GLY A 96 -9.94 -33.98 -20.50
C GLY A 96 -10.78 -33.52 -19.31
N HIS A 97 -10.16 -32.70 -18.47
CA HIS A 97 -10.89 -31.85 -17.56
C HIS A 97 -11.35 -30.64 -18.36
N THR A 98 -12.62 -30.62 -18.72
CA THR A 98 -13.38 -29.39 -18.95
C THR A 98 -13.06 -28.43 -17.81
N SER A 99 -12.25 -27.41 -18.10
CA SER A 99 -12.00 -26.28 -17.21
C SER A 99 -13.35 -25.66 -16.89
N LYS A 100 -13.83 -25.92 -15.68
CA LYS A 100 -14.99 -25.24 -15.10
C LYS A 100 -14.64 -23.75 -15.07
N PRO A 101 -15.43 -22.86 -15.70
CA PRO A 101 -15.06 -21.46 -15.82
C PRO A 101 -14.79 -20.85 -14.44
N GLU A 102 -13.60 -20.29 -14.32
CA GLU A 102 -13.13 -19.43 -13.23
C GLU A 102 -14.20 -18.41 -12.83
N GLY A 103 -14.39 -18.29 -11.51
CA GLY A 103 -14.88 -17.07 -10.88
C GLY A 103 -16.13 -16.42 -11.47
N GLN A 104 -17.17 -17.18 -11.80
CA GLN A 104 -18.45 -16.58 -12.15
C GLN A 104 -19.01 -15.86 -10.91
N MET A 105 -18.71 -14.57 -10.82
CA MET A 105 -19.19 -13.67 -9.77
C MET A 105 -20.71 -13.80 -9.73
N ARG A 106 -21.24 -14.28 -8.60
CA ARG A 106 -22.69 -14.50 -8.48
C ARG A 106 -23.38 -13.17 -8.75
N PRO A 107 -24.38 -13.13 -9.66
CA PRO A 107 -25.14 -11.92 -9.87
C PRO A 107 -25.73 -11.47 -8.54
N ALA A 108 -25.64 -10.17 -8.26
CA ALA A 108 -26.32 -9.58 -7.12
C ALA A 108 -27.80 -9.96 -7.18
N THR A 109 -28.39 -10.23 -6.02
CA THR A 109 -29.84 -10.41 -5.86
C THR A 109 -30.52 -9.13 -5.36
N PHE A 110 -29.74 -8.17 -4.86
CA PHE A 110 -30.18 -6.90 -4.31
C PHE A 110 -29.43 -5.71 -4.93
N ASP A 111 -30.16 -4.63 -5.28
CA ASP A 111 -29.57 -3.37 -5.74
C ASP A 111 -29.16 -2.51 -4.53
N GLU A 112 -27.89 -2.65 -4.14
CA GLU A 112 -27.31 -1.96 -3.00
C GLU A 112 -27.26 -0.44 -3.21
N MET A 113 -27.08 0.03 -4.45
CA MET A 113 -27.07 1.46 -4.75
C MET A 113 -28.44 2.10 -4.50
N ALA A 114 -29.51 1.46 -4.98
CA ALA A 114 -30.87 1.93 -4.74
C ALA A 114 -31.21 1.94 -3.24
N ALA A 115 -30.75 0.92 -2.49
CA ALA A 115 -30.94 0.84 -1.06
C ALA A 115 -30.22 1.98 -0.31
N VAL A 116 -28.95 2.24 -0.65
CA VAL A 116 -28.18 3.35 -0.08
C VAL A 116 -28.85 4.69 -0.36
N ILE A 117 -29.31 4.93 -1.60
CA ILE A 117 -30.03 6.17 -1.94
C ILE A 117 -31.34 6.29 -1.17
N LYS A 118 -32.07 5.19 -0.99
CA LYS A 118 -33.34 5.18 -0.23
C LYS A 118 -33.13 5.50 1.25
N VAL A 119 -32.10 4.94 1.87
CA VAL A 119 -31.86 5.06 3.33
C VAL A 119 -31.05 6.31 3.68
N CYS A 120 -30.02 6.64 2.91
CA CYS A 120 -29.13 7.78 3.15
C CYS A 120 -29.55 9.07 2.41
N GLY A 121 -30.52 8.98 1.50
CA GLY A 121 -31.00 10.10 0.69
C GLY A 121 -30.24 10.28 -0.62
N LYS A 122 -30.59 11.34 -1.36
CA LYS A 122 -29.98 11.66 -2.66
C LYS A 122 -28.51 12.09 -2.48
N PRO A 123 -27.57 11.53 -3.25
CA PRO A 123 -26.18 11.97 -3.23
C PRO A 123 -26.04 13.37 -3.83
N ALA A 124 -24.95 14.06 -3.49
CA ALA A 124 -24.64 15.37 -4.05
C ALA A 124 -24.25 15.29 -5.53
N SER A 125 -23.63 14.18 -5.93
CA SER A 125 -23.26 13.92 -7.32
C SER A 125 -23.31 12.42 -7.59
N ASN A 126 -23.77 12.06 -8.78
CA ASN A 126 -23.71 10.70 -9.32
C ASN A 126 -22.91 10.76 -10.62
N ARG A 127 -21.71 10.18 -10.63
CA ARG A 127 -20.80 10.23 -11.79
C ARG A 127 -20.55 8.82 -12.32
N PRO A 128 -20.56 8.61 -13.63
CA PRO A 128 -20.01 7.39 -14.19
C PRO A 128 -18.53 7.30 -13.82
N LYS A 129 -18.07 6.11 -13.46
CA LYS A 129 -16.67 5.82 -13.17
C LYS A 129 -16.23 4.70 -14.09
N GLU A 130 -15.17 4.94 -14.85
CA GLU A 130 -14.51 3.87 -15.60
C GLU A 130 -13.81 2.97 -14.58
N LEU A 131 -14.48 1.88 -14.22
CA LEU A 131 -13.84 0.77 -13.53
C LEU A 131 -13.06 0.00 -14.60
N ASN A 132 -11.75 -0.14 -14.40
CA ASN A 132 -10.92 -1.02 -15.23
C ASN A 132 -11.22 -2.53 -14.97
N ALA A 133 -12.46 -2.87 -14.58
CA ALA A 133 -12.87 -4.20 -14.13
C ALA A 133 -13.22 -5.17 -15.27
N GLY A 134 -12.96 -4.78 -16.53
CA GLY A 134 -13.15 -5.61 -17.72
C GLY A 134 -14.02 -4.96 -18.78
N ALA A 135 -13.99 -5.51 -19.99
CA ALA A 135 -14.82 -5.05 -21.09
C ALA A 135 -16.30 -5.27 -20.73
N GLY A 136 -17.05 -4.19 -20.57
CA GLY A 136 -18.51 -4.21 -20.39
C GLY A 136 -19.03 -4.00 -18.96
N SER A 137 -18.17 -3.95 -17.94
CA SER A 137 -18.63 -3.56 -16.60
C SER A 137 -18.89 -2.05 -16.52
N GLU A 138 -20.01 -1.65 -15.94
CA GLU A 138 -20.29 -0.23 -15.66
C GLU A 138 -19.94 0.10 -14.21
N GLY A 139 -19.28 1.24 -14.00
CA GLY A 139 -19.01 1.79 -12.67
C GLY A 139 -19.74 3.11 -12.43
N ARG A 140 -20.16 3.34 -11.19
CA ARG A 140 -20.74 4.61 -10.74
C ARG A 140 -20.20 5.00 -9.38
N ALA A 141 -19.93 6.29 -9.21
CA ALA A 141 -19.55 6.87 -7.93
C ALA A 141 -20.67 7.78 -7.42
N LEU A 142 -21.14 7.49 -6.20
CA LEU A 142 -22.06 8.34 -5.45
C LEU A 142 -21.29 9.16 -4.43
N ILE A 143 -21.31 10.48 -4.58
CA ILE A 143 -20.60 11.40 -3.67
C ILE A 143 -21.60 11.97 -2.66
N TYR A 144 -21.39 11.68 -1.39
CA TYR A 144 -22.19 12.21 -0.29
C TYR A 144 -21.41 13.29 0.46
N SER A 145 -21.50 14.54 -0.01
CA SER A 145 -20.76 15.66 0.61
C SER A 145 -21.13 15.91 2.07
N LYS A 146 -22.37 15.57 2.50
CA LYS A 146 -22.80 15.63 3.90
C LYS A 146 -21.93 14.75 4.81
N PHE A 147 -21.50 13.60 4.31
CA PHE A 147 -20.72 12.61 5.06
C PHE A 147 -19.23 12.62 4.70
N LYS A 148 -18.82 13.44 3.71
CA LYS A 148 -17.45 13.48 3.16
C LYS A 148 -16.99 12.09 2.69
N THR A 149 -17.87 11.35 2.03
CA THR A 149 -17.63 10.00 1.51
C THR A 149 -18.00 9.91 0.04
N GLU A 150 -17.29 9.03 -0.68
CA GLU A 150 -17.55 8.62 -2.06
C GLU A 150 -17.72 7.10 -2.09
N LEU A 151 -18.89 6.62 -2.51
CA LEU A 151 -19.21 5.20 -2.61
C LEU A 151 -19.15 4.76 -4.06
N TRP A 152 -18.38 3.71 -4.34
CA TRP A 152 -18.20 3.18 -5.68
C TRP A 152 -19.04 1.94 -5.83
N PHE A 153 -19.89 1.94 -6.85
CA PHE A 153 -20.72 0.82 -7.22
C PHE A 153 -20.29 0.30 -8.58
N TYR A 154 -20.44 -1.00 -8.76
CA TYR A 154 -20.21 -1.67 -10.03
C TYR A 154 -21.44 -2.47 -10.42
N ARG A 155 -21.58 -2.68 -11.72
CA ARG A 155 -22.61 -3.51 -12.32
C ARG A 155 -21.98 -4.37 -13.41
N GLY A 156 -22.15 -5.69 -13.31
CA GLY A 156 -21.73 -6.63 -14.35
C GLY A 156 -22.56 -6.48 -15.63
N LEU A 157 -22.05 -6.95 -16.76
CA LEU A 157 -22.71 -6.93 -18.07
C LEU A 157 -24.16 -7.42 -18.03
N ASP A 158 -24.37 -8.55 -17.36
CA ASP A 158 -25.66 -9.26 -17.35
C ASP A 158 -26.51 -8.93 -16.11
N SER A 159 -26.00 -8.09 -15.20
CA SER A 159 -26.75 -7.72 -13.99
C SER A 159 -27.39 -6.35 -14.15
N THR A 160 -28.65 -6.24 -13.76
CA THR A 160 -29.33 -4.94 -13.66
C THR A 160 -29.05 -4.23 -12.35
N GLN A 161 -28.44 -4.92 -11.38
CA GLN A 161 -28.31 -4.49 -10.01
C GLN A 161 -26.90 -4.00 -9.70
N TRP A 162 -26.82 -2.92 -8.92
CA TRP A 162 -25.57 -2.32 -8.50
C TRP A 162 -25.10 -2.92 -7.18
N MET A 163 -23.82 -3.26 -7.11
CA MET A 163 -23.15 -3.72 -5.90
C MET A 163 -22.12 -2.71 -5.45
N LEU A 164 -22.01 -2.49 -4.15
CA LEU A 164 -20.97 -1.66 -3.55
C LEU A 164 -19.62 -2.37 -3.73
N PHE A 165 -18.72 -1.71 -4.43
CA PHE A 165 -17.35 -2.17 -4.63
C PHE A 165 -16.45 -1.72 -3.49
N SER A 166 -16.50 -0.42 -3.17
CA SER A 166 -15.60 0.20 -2.21
C SER A 166 -16.13 1.56 -1.74
N ALA A 167 -15.61 2.05 -0.62
CA ALA A 167 -15.93 3.36 -0.06
C ALA A 167 -14.64 4.15 0.15
N PHE A 168 -14.67 5.44 -0.15
CA PHE A 168 -13.51 6.34 -0.04
C PHE A 168 -13.90 7.62 0.69
N PRO A 169 -12.96 8.30 1.37
CA PRO A 169 -13.18 9.66 1.81
C PRO A 169 -13.23 10.59 0.58
N GLN A 170 -14.05 11.64 0.63
CA GLN A 170 -14.21 12.57 -0.51
C GLN A 170 -12.90 13.27 -0.92
N LYS A 171 -11.92 13.34 -0.01
CA LYS A 171 -10.60 13.95 -0.21
C LYS A 171 -9.50 13.00 0.28
N GLY A 172 -9.44 11.80 -0.28
CA GLY A 172 -8.35 10.86 -0.03
C GLY A 172 -8.49 9.63 -0.92
N ASP A 173 -7.38 8.91 -1.06
CA ASP A 173 -7.31 7.71 -1.90
C ASP A 173 -7.42 6.42 -1.08
N ASP A 174 -7.49 6.55 0.24
CA ASP A 174 -7.57 5.41 1.17
C ASP A 174 -8.97 4.80 1.16
N VAL A 175 -9.04 3.47 1.16
CA VAL A 175 -10.30 2.75 1.28
C VAL A 175 -10.82 2.91 2.71
N LEU A 176 -12.09 3.31 2.86
CA LEU A 176 -12.78 3.32 4.15
C LEU A 176 -13.19 1.90 4.52
N GLU A 177 -12.75 1.46 5.69
CA GLU A 177 -13.27 0.25 6.31
C GLU A 177 -14.77 0.37 6.61
N VAL A 178 -15.48 -0.77 6.65
CA VAL A 178 -16.93 -0.82 6.92
C VAL A 178 -17.29 -0.13 8.24
N ASN A 179 -16.47 -0.30 9.28
CA ASN A 179 -16.71 0.34 10.59
C ASN A 179 -16.57 1.86 10.51
N GLU A 180 -15.57 2.37 9.79
CA GLU A 180 -15.41 3.81 9.60
C GLU A 180 -16.53 4.37 8.71
N LEU A 181 -16.93 3.64 7.67
CA LEU A 181 -18.07 3.97 6.84
C LEU A 181 -19.35 4.10 7.68
N HIS A 182 -19.64 3.14 8.56
CA HIS A 182 -20.80 3.21 9.45
C HIS A 182 -20.73 4.37 10.45
N THR A 183 -19.53 4.74 10.88
CA THR A 183 -19.30 5.89 11.76
C THR A 183 -19.59 7.21 11.03
N ARG A 184 -19.14 7.34 9.77
CA ARG A 184 -19.34 8.55 8.95
C ARG A 184 -20.74 8.62 8.33
N MET A 185 -21.32 7.48 7.98
CA MET A 185 -22.64 7.32 7.35
C MET A 185 -23.53 6.39 8.19
N PRO A 186 -24.06 6.81 9.37
CA PRO A 186 -24.86 5.92 10.22
C PRO A 186 -26.08 5.29 9.55
N CYS A 187 -26.59 5.92 8.48
CA CYS A 187 -27.69 5.40 7.67
C CYS A 187 -27.37 4.08 6.96
N THR A 188 -26.09 3.75 6.73
CA THR A 188 -25.71 2.52 6.04
C THR A 188 -25.67 1.28 6.94
N LYS A 189 -25.79 1.44 8.26
CA LYS A 189 -25.60 0.36 9.24
C LYS A 189 -26.56 -0.84 9.06
N ASN A 190 -27.74 -0.60 8.47
CA ASN A 190 -28.76 -1.63 8.25
C ASN A 190 -28.76 -2.18 6.82
N ILE A 191 -27.81 -1.76 5.98
CA ILE A 191 -27.67 -2.25 4.61
C ILE A 191 -26.73 -3.46 4.68
N SER A 192 -27.25 -4.63 4.32
CA SER A 192 -26.43 -5.82 4.18
C SER A 192 -25.64 -5.71 2.89
N TYR A 193 -24.34 -5.46 3.02
CA TYR A 193 -23.42 -5.53 1.89
C TYR A 193 -22.97 -6.98 1.69
N HIS A 194 -22.77 -7.38 0.44
CA HIS A 194 -21.95 -8.56 0.17
C HIS A 194 -20.48 -8.24 0.52
N ASN A 195 -20.13 -8.42 1.80
CA ASN A 195 -18.84 -8.02 2.39
C ASN A 195 -17.61 -8.78 1.86
N ASP A 196 -17.78 -9.75 0.95
CA ASP A 196 -16.69 -10.62 0.50
C ASP A 196 -15.52 -9.84 -0.15
N PHE A 197 -15.76 -8.62 -0.66
CA PHE A 197 -14.72 -7.78 -1.29
C PHE A 197 -14.15 -6.68 -0.40
N ILE A 198 -14.95 -6.08 0.49
CA ILE A 198 -14.49 -4.95 1.31
C ILE A 198 -13.50 -5.43 2.38
N ASP A 199 -13.76 -6.58 3.00
CA ASP A 199 -12.88 -7.16 4.01
C ASP A 199 -11.56 -7.66 3.39
N ALA A 200 -11.56 -8.08 2.12
CA ALA A 200 -10.36 -8.50 1.40
C ALA A 200 -9.43 -7.31 1.08
N ALA A 201 -10.00 -6.16 0.71
CA ALA A 201 -9.23 -4.94 0.44
C ALA A 201 -8.58 -4.37 1.73
N ALA A 202 -9.29 -4.43 2.86
CA ALA A 202 -8.76 -4.02 4.16
C ALA A 202 -7.75 -5.03 4.75
N ALA A 203 -7.96 -6.33 4.53
CA ALA A 203 -7.04 -7.37 4.98
C ALA A 203 -5.71 -7.38 4.21
N ALA A 204 -5.71 -6.91 2.95
CA ALA A 204 -4.49 -6.81 2.13
C ALA A 204 -3.50 -5.74 2.63
N THR A 205 -3.97 -4.77 3.43
CA THR A 205 -3.10 -3.72 3.99
C THR A 205 -2.47 -4.07 5.34
N ASP A 206 -2.92 -5.12 6.04
CA ASP A 206 -2.66 -5.23 7.49
C ASP A 206 -2.13 -6.59 8.03
N LYS A 207 -1.63 -7.51 7.20
CA LYS A 207 -1.09 -8.79 7.71
C LYS A 207 0.32 -9.16 7.24
N SER A 208 1.27 -8.75 8.07
CA SER A 208 2.53 -9.43 8.34
C SER A 208 2.66 -9.65 9.85
N ALA A 209 2.14 -10.77 10.38
CA ALA A 209 2.74 -11.55 11.48
C ALA A 209 1.85 -12.70 12.00
N SER A 210 2.49 -13.88 12.05
CA SER A 210 2.40 -15.00 13.01
C SER A 210 1.12 -15.84 13.17
N THR A 211 1.32 -17.14 12.95
CA THR A 211 0.45 -18.28 13.28
C THR A 211 1.10 -19.12 14.40
N PRO A 212 0.34 -19.70 15.34
CA PRO A 212 0.73 -20.91 16.07
C PRO A 212 -0.10 -22.14 15.62
N ILE A 213 0.53 -23.32 15.63
CA ILE A 213 0.00 -24.64 15.22
C ILE A 213 0.12 -25.62 16.44
N PRO A 214 -0.41 -26.86 16.45
CA PRO A 214 -1.80 -27.33 16.67
C PRO A 214 -1.89 -28.51 17.69
N LYS A 215 -3.04 -29.21 17.74
CA LYS A 215 -3.10 -30.70 17.78
C LYS A 215 -4.47 -31.28 17.36
N GLY A 216 -4.45 -32.32 16.51
CA GLY A 216 -5.58 -33.23 16.21
C GLY A 216 -5.45 -33.91 14.84
N LEU A 217 -5.14 -35.21 14.77
CA LEU A 217 -4.44 -35.83 13.63
C LEU A 217 -5.30 -36.55 12.56
N GLU A 218 -6.64 -36.54 12.63
CA GLU A 218 -7.48 -37.20 11.60
C GLU A 218 -8.38 -36.25 10.78
N GLN A 219 -8.45 -34.95 11.13
CA GLN A 219 -8.89 -33.89 10.21
C GLN A 219 -7.83 -33.52 9.15
N LYS A 220 -6.62 -34.07 9.29
CA LYS A 220 -5.40 -33.57 8.65
C LYS A 220 -5.34 -33.73 7.13
N GLN A 221 -6.12 -34.63 6.53
CA GLN A 221 -6.12 -34.79 5.06
C GLN A 221 -7.17 -33.92 4.35
N VAL A 222 -8.34 -33.72 4.96
CA VAL A 222 -9.37 -32.81 4.43
C VAL A 222 -8.98 -31.35 4.71
N GLU A 223 -8.34 -31.09 5.85
CA GLU A 223 -7.82 -29.78 6.22
C GLU A 223 -6.58 -29.37 5.42
N ALA A 224 -5.69 -30.32 5.08
CA ALA A 224 -4.55 -30.03 4.19
C ALA A 224 -4.99 -29.71 2.74
N ALA A 225 -6.05 -30.36 2.24
CA ALA A 225 -6.62 -30.02 0.93
C ALA A 225 -7.32 -28.65 0.95
N ALA A 226 -8.07 -28.35 2.01
CA ALA A 226 -8.71 -27.05 2.20
C ALA A 226 -7.69 -25.91 2.39
N GLU A 227 -6.59 -26.15 3.10
CA GLU A 227 -5.49 -25.19 3.23
C GLU A 227 -4.73 -24.99 1.91
N ALA A 228 -4.54 -26.04 1.11
CA ALA A 228 -3.90 -25.93 -0.20
C ALA A 228 -4.77 -25.10 -1.18
N GLU A 229 -6.09 -25.29 -1.17
CA GLU A 229 -7.00 -24.49 -1.99
C GLU A 229 -7.08 -23.03 -1.52
N LYS A 230 -7.10 -22.78 -0.20
CA LYS A 230 -7.00 -21.43 0.36
C LYS A 230 -5.69 -20.74 0.01
N LYS A 231 -4.57 -21.45 0.07
CA LYS A 231 -3.25 -20.92 -0.33
C LYS A 231 -3.21 -20.60 -1.82
N LYS A 232 -3.78 -21.44 -2.68
CA LYS A 232 -3.89 -21.14 -4.12
C LYS A 232 -4.70 -19.88 -4.37
N LYS A 233 -5.89 -19.74 -3.77
CA LYS A 233 -6.71 -18.53 -3.89
C LYS A 233 -6.02 -17.29 -3.35
N ALA A 234 -5.30 -17.40 -2.22
CA ALA A 234 -4.54 -16.29 -1.66
C ALA A 234 -3.36 -15.89 -2.56
N VAL A 235 -2.68 -16.85 -3.20
CA VAL A 235 -1.59 -16.57 -4.16
C VAL A 235 -2.15 -15.95 -5.43
N GLU A 236 -3.30 -16.41 -5.92
CA GLU A 236 -3.96 -15.87 -7.11
C GLU A 236 -4.46 -14.43 -6.87
N GLU A 237 -5.07 -14.17 -5.72
CA GLU A 237 -5.46 -12.83 -5.27
C GLU A 237 -4.23 -11.90 -5.15
N LEU A 238 -3.11 -12.40 -4.60
CA LEU A 238 -1.86 -11.64 -4.53
C LEU A 238 -1.34 -11.30 -5.94
N HIS A 239 -1.37 -12.23 -6.88
CA HIS A 239 -0.96 -11.98 -8.27
C HIS A 239 -1.87 -10.94 -8.94
N TRP A 240 -3.18 -11.00 -8.70
CA TRP A 240 -4.11 -10.01 -9.22
C TRP A 240 -3.83 -8.61 -8.67
N GLN A 241 -3.59 -8.49 -7.35
CA GLN A 241 -3.23 -7.22 -6.72
C GLN A 241 -1.90 -6.67 -7.27
N LEU A 242 -0.90 -7.54 -7.48
CA LEU A 242 0.38 -7.15 -8.07
C LEU A 242 0.21 -6.63 -9.51
N ALA A 243 -0.66 -7.27 -10.29
CA ALA A 243 -1.00 -6.83 -11.65
C ALA A 243 -1.71 -5.47 -11.65
N VAL A 244 -2.63 -5.21 -10.71
CA VAL A 244 -3.31 -3.91 -10.57
C VAL A 244 -2.33 -2.79 -10.20
N VAL A 245 -1.39 -3.06 -9.27
CA VAL A 245 -0.35 -2.09 -8.89
C VAL A 245 0.60 -1.82 -10.06
N ALA A 246 1.01 -2.85 -10.79
CA ALA A 246 1.84 -2.72 -11.99
C ALA A 246 1.14 -1.90 -13.08
N ALA A 247 -0.15 -2.17 -13.34
CA ALA A 247 -0.94 -1.43 -14.30
C ALA A 247 -1.12 0.05 -13.91
N ARG A 248 -1.29 0.34 -12.61
CA ARG A 248 -1.35 1.72 -12.10
C ARG A 248 -0.01 2.44 -12.28
N SER A 249 1.09 1.78 -11.93
CA SER A 249 2.45 2.30 -12.15
C SER A 249 2.70 2.62 -13.62
N LEU A 250 2.33 1.72 -14.52
CA LEU A 250 2.43 1.92 -15.97
C LEU A 250 1.61 3.13 -16.44
N ARG A 251 0.36 3.27 -15.95
CA ARG A 251 -0.53 4.40 -16.29
C ARG A 251 0.02 5.74 -15.80
N GLU A 252 0.57 5.79 -14.59
CA GLU A 252 1.20 6.98 -14.03
C GLU A 252 2.41 7.39 -14.88
N ALA A 253 3.21 6.39 -15.29
CA ALA A 253 4.41 6.60 -16.07
C ALA A 253 4.12 7.02 -17.53
N MET A 254 3.01 6.55 -18.12
CA MET A 254 2.54 7.03 -19.44
C MET A 254 2.10 8.50 -19.44
N ARG A 255 1.71 9.08 -18.29
CA ARG A 255 1.33 10.50 -18.19
C ARG A 255 2.52 11.46 -18.19
N ASN A 256 3.72 10.97 -17.87
CA ASN A 256 4.93 11.79 -17.86
C ASN A 256 6.13 10.94 -18.36
N PRO A 257 6.37 10.87 -19.68
CA PRO A 257 7.34 9.95 -20.27
C PRO A 257 8.79 10.18 -19.78
N ASP A 258 9.13 11.38 -19.32
CA ASP A 258 10.45 11.71 -18.76
C ASP A 258 10.67 11.19 -17.32
N SER A 259 9.62 10.67 -16.66
CA SER A 259 9.72 10.07 -15.33
C SER A 259 10.12 8.59 -15.34
N PHE A 260 10.20 7.97 -16.53
CA PHE A 260 10.56 6.58 -16.70
C PHE A 260 12.07 6.38 -16.47
N LYS A 261 12.45 6.05 -15.24
CA LYS A 261 13.71 5.34 -14.99
C LYS A 261 13.45 3.85 -15.14
N LEU A 262 13.79 3.29 -16.30
CA LEU A 262 13.85 1.84 -16.48
C LEU A 262 14.81 1.27 -15.43
N VAL A 263 14.28 0.61 -14.40
CA VAL A 263 15.09 0.00 -13.34
C VAL A 263 15.59 -1.37 -13.77
N SER A 264 14.77 -2.11 -14.53
CA SER A 264 15.10 -3.41 -15.13
C SER A 264 14.14 -3.72 -16.27
N ALA A 265 14.60 -4.49 -17.25
CA ALA A 265 13.77 -5.08 -18.30
C ALA A 265 13.90 -6.61 -18.20
N TYR A 266 12.78 -7.31 -18.30
CA TYR A 266 12.71 -8.76 -18.27
C TYR A 266 12.39 -9.27 -19.67
N PHE A 267 13.29 -10.11 -20.19
CA PHE A 267 13.11 -10.78 -21.47
C PHE A 267 12.54 -12.16 -21.19
N THR A 268 11.40 -12.47 -21.79
CA THR A 268 10.81 -13.80 -21.76
C THR A 268 11.29 -14.62 -22.97
N ASP A 269 11.26 -15.95 -22.85
CA ASP A 269 11.80 -16.87 -23.86
C ASP A 269 11.03 -16.83 -25.20
N ASP A 270 9.82 -16.29 -25.21
CA ASP A 270 9.00 -16.02 -26.40
C ASP A 270 9.33 -14.69 -27.09
N GLY A 271 10.30 -13.94 -26.56
CA GLY A 271 10.77 -12.66 -27.11
C GLY A 271 9.98 -11.44 -26.66
N ALA A 272 9.05 -11.58 -25.71
CA ALA A 272 8.40 -10.41 -25.10
C ALA A 272 9.36 -9.70 -24.14
N VAL A 273 9.22 -8.38 -24.05
CA VAL A 273 10.02 -7.51 -23.17
C VAL A 273 9.08 -6.80 -22.21
N CYS A 274 9.23 -7.07 -20.92
CA CYS A 274 8.46 -6.49 -19.82
C CYS A 274 9.29 -5.51 -19.00
#